data_AF-A0A2I0J1J4-F1
#
_entry.id   AF-A0A2I0J1J4-F1
#
_cell.length_a   1.000
_cell.length_b   1.000
_cell.length_c   1.000
_cell.angle_alpha   90.00
_cell.angle_beta   90.00
_cell.angle_gamma   90.00
#
_symmetry.space_group_name_H-M   'P 1'
#
loop_
_entity.id
_entity.type
_entity.pdbx_description
1 polymer ?
#
loop_
_entity_poly.entity_id
_entity_poly.type
_entity_poly.pdbx_seq_one_letter_code
_entity_poly.pdbx_strand_id
1 'polypeptide(L)'
;MGAGFIARDMTFQNTAGPQKHQAVALRSGSDFSVFYSCSFKGYQDTLYVYSQRQFYRECDVYGTVDFIFGDAVVVLQNCNIYARKPMSGKWNTVTAQARTDPNQNTGIIIHGCRITAASDLKPVQGSVKTYLGRPWQKYSRTVIMMSSLDGLIDPQGWLPWSGSFALSTLYYGEYMNTGSGASTSGRVKWPGYHVITSASDARKFTVGNFLAGNSWIPATGVPFLVGL
;
A
#
# COMPACT_ATOMS: atom_id res chain seq x y z
N MET A 1 10.92 5.72 19.51
CA MET A 1 9.47 5.49 19.28
C MET A 1 9.00 4.49 20.31
N GLY A 2 7.79 4.65 20.86
CA GLY A 2 7.22 3.69 21.81
C GLY A 2 6.67 2.45 21.10
N ALA A 3 6.69 1.28 21.75
CA ALA A 3 6.05 0.07 21.24
C ALA A 3 4.56 0.05 21.60
N GLY A 4 3.73 -0.63 20.80
CA GLY A 4 2.30 -0.83 21.09
C GLY A 4 1.44 0.44 20.94
N PHE A 5 1.83 1.38 20.08
CA PHE A 5 1.01 2.56 19.82
C PHE A 5 -0.33 2.17 19.17
N ILE A 6 -1.44 2.66 19.71
CA ILE A 6 -2.77 2.43 19.16
C ILE A 6 -3.44 3.78 18.90
N ALA A 7 -3.97 3.96 17.69
CA ALA A 7 -4.84 5.07 17.35
C ALA A 7 -6.18 4.55 16.81
N ARG A 8 -7.26 5.20 17.19
CA ARG A 8 -8.62 4.84 16.79
C ARG A 8 -9.48 6.07 16.52
N ASP A 9 -10.37 5.98 15.54
CA ASP A 9 -11.44 6.96 15.27
C ASP A 9 -10.92 8.41 15.08
N MET A 10 -9.79 8.58 14.39
CA MET A 10 -9.14 9.89 14.25
C MET A 10 -8.49 10.14 12.88
N THR A 11 -8.29 11.42 12.54
CA THR A 11 -7.64 11.84 11.29
C THR A 11 -6.27 12.44 11.53
N PHE A 12 -5.26 11.98 10.78
CA PHE A 12 -3.95 12.59 10.65
C PHE A 12 -3.84 13.23 9.26
N GLN A 13 -3.54 14.52 9.21
CA GLN A 13 -3.57 15.28 7.94
C GLN A 13 -2.38 16.21 7.79
N ASN A 14 -1.86 16.27 6.56
CA ASN A 14 -0.94 17.31 6.11
C ASN A 14 -1.58 18.12 4.98
N THR A 15 -1.65 19.44 5.15
CA THR A 15 -2.33 20.37 4.23
C THR A 15 -1.39 21.12 3.28
N ALA A 16 -0.10 20.78 3.23
CA ALA A 16 0.91 21.47 2.41
C ALA A 16 0.53 21.60 0.93
N GLY A 17 -0.22 20.62 0.39
CA GLY A 17 -0.66 20.62 -1.00
C GLY A 17 0.33 19.95 -1.96
N PRO A 18 -0.12 19.57 -3.16
CA PRO A 18 0.69 18.79 -4.09
C PRO A 18 1.90 19.57 -4.63
N GLN A 19 1.87 20.91 -4.60
CA GLN A 19 2.95 21.79 -5.06
C GLN A 19 4.15 21.80 -4.11
N LYS A 20 4.00 21.29 -2.88
CA LYS A 20 5.07 21.24 -1.88
C LYS A 20 5.86 19.92 -1.90
N HIS A 21 5.56 19.05 -2.86
CA HIS A 21 6.19 17.74 -2.98
C HIS A 21 5.97 16.91 -1.70
N GLN A 22 7.01 16.27 -1.15
CA GLN A 22 6.92 15.38 0.01
C GLN A 22 6.35 16.09 1.24
N ALA A 23 5.25 15.57 1.78
CA ALA A 23 4.61 16.12 2.98
C ALA A 23 3.85 15.04 3.76
N VAL A 24 4.53 14.44 4.75
CA VAL A 24 4.01 13.32 5.54
C VAL A 24 2.87 13.75 6.46
N ALA A 25 1.78 12.97 6.48
CA ALA A 25 0.67 13.12 7.43
C ALA A 25 0.87 12.25 8.69
N LEU A 26 1.35 11.01 8.52
CA LEU A 26 1.74 10.14 9.62
C LEU A 26 3.04 9.40 9.28
N ARG A 27 3.97 9.35 10.24
CA ARG A 27 5.10 8.44 10.24
C ARG A 27 5.03 7.48 11.42
N SER A 28 4.93 6.19 11.15
CA SER A 28 5.03 5.15 12.20
C SER A 28 6.30 4.33 12.02
N GLY A 29 7.06 4.17 13.10
CA GLY A 29 8.10 3.15 13.26
C GLY A 29 7.97 2.46 14.63
N SER A 30 6.74 2.41 15.14
CA SER A 30 6.37 1.73 16.38
C SER A 30 6.11 0.27 16.09
N ASP A 31 6.82 -0.62 16.79
CA ASP A 31 6.55 -2.04 16.72
C ASP A 31 5.23 -2.38 17.40
N PHE A 32 4.47 -3.29 16.81
CA PHE A 32 3.12 -3.65 17.23
C PHE A 32 2.14 -2.47 17.25
N SER A 33 2.28 -1.53 16.30
CA SER A 33 1.34 -0.42 16.19
C SER A 33 0.05 -0.83 15.48
N VAL A 34 -1.10 -0.34 15.99
CA VAL A 34 -2.41 -0.54 15.40
C VAL A 34 -3.10 0.79 15.11
N PHE A 35 -3.66 0.91 13.92
CA PHE A 35 -4.52 2.02 13.53
C PHE A 35 -5.87 1.45 13.11
N TYR A 36 -6.94 1.84 13.80
CA TYR A 36 -8.29 1.31 13.57
C TYR A 36 -9.30 2.43 13.30
N SER A 37 -9.98 2.42 12.16
CA SER A 37 -10.90 3.51 11.78
C SER A 37 -10.23 4.89 11.75
N CYS A 38 -8.97 4.93 11.31
CA CYS A 38 -8.20 6.16 11.16
C CYS A 38 -8.26 6.67 9.72
N SER A 39 -8.07 7.98 9.54
CA SER A 39 -7.89 8.58 8.22
C SER A 39 -6.53 9.25 8.09
N PHE A 40 -5.84 9.01 6.98
CA PHE A 40 -4.53 9.60 6.65
C PHE A 40 -4.68 10.42 5.38
N LYS A 41 -4.53 11.74 5.50
CA LYS A 41 -4.85 12.67 4.41
C LYS A 41 -3.62 13.49 4.03
N GLY A 42 -3.19 13.36 2.78
CA GLY A 42 -2.13 14.16 2.21
C GLY A 42 -2.17 14.19 0.69
N TYR A 43 -0.99 14.38 0.10
CA TYR A 43 -0.74 14.27 -1.33
C TYR A 43 0.44 13.32 -1.54
N GLN A 44 1.63 13.85 -1.80
CA GLN A 44 2.85 13.04 -1.92
C GLN A 44 3.35 12.62 -0.54
N ASP A 45 3.75 11.35 -0.40
CA ASP A 45 4.33 10.76 0.81
C ASP A 45 3.40 10.82 2.05
N THR A 46 2.10 10.54 1.87
CA THR A 46 1.09 10.70 2.94
C THR A 46 1.35 9.82 4.18
N LEU A 47 1.47 8.51 4.00
CA LEU A 47 1.61 7.53 5.07
C LEU A 47 3.00 6.89 5.01
N TYR A 48 3.87 7.29 5.92
CA TYR A 48 5.21 6.75 6.05
C TYR A 48 5.23 5.56 7.02
N VAL A 49 5.07 4.36 6.48
CA VAL A 49 5.25 3.08 7.17
C VAL A 49 6.75 2.80 7.34
N TYR A 50 7.40 3.60 8.18
CA TYR A 50 8.86 3.70 8.27
C TYR A 50 9.56 2.37 8.58
N SER A 51 9.16 1.69 9.67
CA SER A 51 9.80 0.45 10.14
C SER A 51 8.91 -0.36 11.10
N GLN A 52 9.36 -1.55 11.51
CA GLN A 52 8.70 -2.44 12.49
C GLN A 52 7.35 -3.01 12.02
N ARG A 53 6.66 -3.76 12.89
CA ARG A 53 5.37 -4.39 12.58
C ARG A 53 4.21 -3.44 12.82
N GLN A 54 3.35 -3.30 11.82
CA GLN A 54 2.23 -2.35 11.85
C GLN A 54 0.97 -2.98 11.26
N PHE A 55 -0.19 -2.69 11.85
CA PHE A 55 -1.49 -3.14 11.36
C PHE A 55 -2.45 -1.96 11.21
N TYR A 56 -3.06 -1.84 10.03
CA TYR A 56 -4.06 -0.81 9.73
C TYR A 56 -5.36 -1.51 9.37
N ARG A 57 -6.45 -1.19 10.06
CA ARG A 57 -7.76 -1.83 9.89
C ARG A 57 -8.84 -0.79 9.66
N GLU A 58 -9.65 -0.96 8.61
CA GLU A 58 -10.79 -0.08 8.33
C GLU A 58 -10.39 1.41 8.26
N CYS A 59 -9.18 1.67 7.75
CA CYS A 59 -8.66 3.02 7.61
C CYS A 59 -8.93 3.59 6.22
N ASP A 60 -8.95 4.91 6.11
CA ASP A 60 -8.94 5.62 4.83
C ASP A 60 -7.56 6.26 4.58
N VAL A 61 -6.96 5.99 3.43
CA VAL A 61 -5.68 6.59 3.03
C VAL A 61 -5.87 7.40 1.75
N TYR A 62 -5.47 8.66 1.77
CA TYR A 62 -5.60 9.57 0.62
C TYR A 62 -4.25 10.13 0.19
N GLY A 63 -3.91 10.05 -1.09
CA GLY A 63 -2.71 10.71 -1.60
C GLY A 63 -2.53 10.62 -3.11
N THR A 64 -1.34 11.00 -3.59
CA THR A 64 -1.00 11.08 -5.01
C THR A 64 0.21 10.22 -5.35
N VAL A 65 1.41 10.74 -5.09
CA VAL A 65 2.67 10.08 -5.40
C VAL A 65 3.19 9.37 -4.14
N ASP A 66 3.48 8.08 -4.26
CA ASP A 66 4.15 7.26 -3.25
C ASP A 66 3.47 7.34 -1.87
N PHE A 67 2.14 7.39 -1.86
CA PHE A 67 1.44 7.86 -0.67
C PHE A 67 1.30 6.83 0.45
N ILE A 68 1.71 5.57 0.21
CA ILE A 68 2.01 4.56 1.23
C ILE A 68 3.44 4.05 0.98
N PHE A 69 4.39 4.43 1.81
CA PHE A 69 5.80 4.18 1.53
C PHE A 69 6.62 3.86 2.78
N GLY A 70 7.75 3.18 2.60
CA GLY A 70 8.67 2.80 3.68
C GLY A 70 9.06 1.33 3.66
N ASP A 71 9.63 0.87 4.78
CA ASP A 71 10.21 -0.46 4.94
C ASP A 71 9.71 -1.19 6.20
N ALA A 72 8.46 -0.95 6.61
CA ALA A 72 7.80 -1.70 7.66
C ALA A 72 7.48 -3.15 7.24
N VAL A 73 7.16 -3.98 8.22
CA VAL A 73 6.36 -5.21 8.03
C VAL A 73 4.91 -4.78 8.26
N VAL A 74 4.14 -4.50 7.20
CA VAL A 74 2.81 -3.88 7.35
C VAL A 74 1.72 -4.60 6.57
N VAL A 75 0.55 -4.74 7.21
CA VAL A 75 -0.70 -5.14 6.56
C VAL A 75 -1.74 -4.04 6.74
N LEU A 76 -2.28 -3.56 5.62
CA LEU A 76 -3.50 -2.79 5.56
C LEU A 76 -4.64 -3.75 5.23
N GLN A 77 -5.63 -3.86 6.12
CA GLN A 77 -6.74 -4.79 5.98
C GLN A 77 -8.08 -4.07 5.99
N ASN A 78 -8.92 -4.34 4.99
CA ASN A 78 -10.25 -3.74 4.84
C ASN A 78 -10.21 -2.19 4.85
N CYS A 79 -9.15 -1.59 4.30
CA CYS A 79 -8.99 -0.15 4.19
C CYS A 79 -9.57 0.36 2.85
N ASN A 80 -9.94 1.63 2.81
CA ASN A 80 -10.14 2.35 1.56
C ASN A 80 -8.91 3.17 1.21
N ILE A 81 -8.50 3.09 -0.04
CA ILE A 81 -7.27 3.72 -0.56
C ILE A 81 -7.70 4.61 -1.74
N TYR A 82 -7.57 5.91 -1.55
CA TYR A 82 -8.09 6.93 -2.44
C TYR A 82 -6.96 7.69 -3.13
N ALA A 83 -6.77 7.42 -4.42
CA ALA A 83 -5.90 8.24 -5.26
C ALA A 83 -6.56 9.60 -5.52
N ARG A 84 -5.84 10.68 -5.26
CA ARG A 84 -6.30 12.06 -5.45
C ARG A 84 -5.79 12.66 -6.75
N LYS A 85 -6.32 13.82 -7.12
CA LYS A 85 -5.79 14.60 -8.25
C LYS A 85 -4.36 15.09 -7.96
N PRO A 86 -3.34 14.66 -8.73
CA PRO A 86 -1.97 15.16 -8.57
C PRO A 86 -1.77 16.53 -9.21
N MET A 87 -0.54 17.05 -9.16
CA MET A 87 -0.14 18.17 -10.01
C MET A 87 -0.34 17.83 -11.49
N SER A 88 -0.57 18.85 -12.32
CA SER A 88 -0.63 18.66 -13.78
C SER A 88 0.64 17.98 -14.31
N GLY A 89 0.47 17.01 -15.20
CA GLY A 89 1.58 16.24 -15.79
C GLY A 89 2.22 15.20 -14.87
N LYS A 90 1.69 14.98 -13.65
CA LYS A 90 2.13 13.90 -12.75
C LYS A 90 1.16 12.72 -12.78
N TRP A 91 1.66 11.58 -12.32
CA TRP A 91 0.91 10.34 -12.10
C TRP A 91 0.71 10.10 -10.61
N ASN A 92 -0.10 9.09 -10.28
CA ASN A 92 -0.24 8.57 -8.93
C ASN A 92 0.46 7.22 -8.78
N THR A 93 0.99 6.95 -7.60
CA THR A 93 1.56 5.65 -7.17
C THR A 93 1.07 5.35 -5.77
N VAL A 94 0.33 4.24 -5.62
CA VAL A 94 -0.21 3.84 -4.31
C VAL A 94 0.92 3.50 -3.34
N THR A 95 1.87 2.66 -3.78
CA THR A 95 2.99 2.25 -2.94
C THR A 95 4.37 2.64 -3.46
N ALA A 96 5.29 2.87 -2.53
CA ALA A 96 6.72 2.92 -2.79
C ALA A 96 7.48 2.17 -1.67
N GLN A 97 7.60 0.85 -1.83
CA GLN A 97 8.21 0.01 -0.79
C GLN A 97 9.74 0.01 -0.89
N ALA A 98 10.40 0.10 0.27
CA ALA A 98 11.81 0.49 0.39
C ALA A 98 12.74 -0.62 0.89
N ARG A 99 12.42 -1.90 0.67
CA ARG A 99 13.27 -3.01 1.09
C ARG A 99 14.60 -3.03 0.32
N THR A 100 15.72 -2.97 1.04
CA THR A 100 17.08 -2.87 0.48
C THR A 100 17.85 -4.18 0.52
N ASP A 101 17.45 -5.14 1.35
CA ASP A 101 18.12 -6.44 1.52
C ASP A 101 17.10 -7.59 1.41
N PRO A 102 17.39 -8.67 0.66
CA PRO A 102 16.46 -9.79 0.47
C PRO A 102 16.19 -10.56 1.78
N ASN A 103 17.08 -10.48 2.77
CA ASN A 103 16.96 -11.13 4.08
C ASN A 103 16.03 -10.37 5.04
N GLN A 104 15.64 -9.13 4.71
CA GLN A 104 14.63 -8.41 5.46
C GLN A 104 13.25 -9.03 5.24
N ASN A 105 12.50 -9.19 6.32
CA ASN A 105 11.13 -9.69 6.30
C ASN A 105 10.07 -8.59 6.05
N THR A 106 10.48 -7.42 5.58
CA THR A 106 9.64 -6.22 5.38
C THR A 106 8.85 -6.26 4.07
N GLY A 107 7.80 -5.43 3.97
CA GLY A 107 6.92 -5.36 2.81
C GLY A 107 5.59 -4.69 3.14
N ILE A 108 4.90 -4.23 2.09
CA ILE A 108 3.56 -3.64 2.19
C ILE A 108 2.54 -4.64 1.65
N ILE A 109 1.61 -5.09 2.51
CA ILE A 109 0.50 -5.95 2.11
C ILE A 109 -0.81 -5.16 2.17
N ILE A 110 -1.53 -5.15 1.05
CA ILE A 110 -2.88 -4.59 0.92
C ILE A 110 -3.85 -5.77 0.77
N HIS A 111 -4.69 -5.99 1.79
CA HIS A 111 -5.51 -7.19 1.90
C HIS A 111 -6.98 -6.81 2.12
N GLY A 112 -7.89 -7.28 1.26
CA GLY A 112 -9.34 -6.99 1.44
C GLY A 112 -9.69 -5.51 1.28
N CYS A 113 -8.83 -4.72 0.64
CA CYS A 113 -8.99 -3.26 0.55
C CYS A 113 -9.74 -2.85 -0.73
N ARG A 114 -10.12 -1.58 -0.80
CA ARG A 114 -10.62 -0.94 -2.03
C ARG A 114 -9.66 0.15 -2.49
N ILE A 115 -9.20 0.09 -3.74
CA ILE A 115 -8.38 1.14 -4.37
C ILE A 115 -9.23 1.86 -5.41
N THR A 116 -9.49 3.16 -5.20
CA THR A 116 -10.39 3.97 -6.04
C THR A 116 -9.95 5.43 -6.14
N ALA A 117 -10.62 6.19 -7.01
CA ALA A 117 -10.41 7.62 -7.15
C ALA A 117 -11.14 8.40 -6.06
N ALA A 118 -10.46 9.37 -5.45
CA ALA A 118 -11.08 10.40 -4.62
C ALA A 118 -11.99 11.30 -5.47
N SER A 119 -12.87 12.06 -4.81
CA SER A 119 -13.82 12.97 -5.48
C SER A 119 -13.16 14.00 -6.39
N ASP A 120 -11.95 14.45 -6.06
CA ASP A 120 -11.18 15.40 -6.87
C ASP A 120 -10.55 14.78 -8.13
N LEU A 121 -10.27 13.47 -8.11
CA LEU A 121 -9.70 12.73 -9.24
C LEU A 121 -10.78 12.20 -10.19
N LYS A 122 -11.93 11.74 -9.67
CA LYS A 122 -12.99 11.10 -10.47
C LYS A 122 -13.34 11.83 -11.78
N PRO A 123 -13.53 13.17 -11.81
CA PRO A 123 -13.88 13.89 -13.03
C PRO A 123 -12.77 13.89 -14.10
N VAL A 124 -11.52 13.66 -13.70
CA VAL A 124 -10.35 13.75 -14.57
C VAL A 124 -9.53 12.45 -14.60
N GLN A 125 -10.07 11.35 -14.06
CA GLN A 125 -9.30 10.11 -13.85
C GLN A 125 -8.74 9.53 -15.16
N GLY A 126 -9.44 9.71 -16.29
CA GLY A 126 -8.96 9.26 -17.60
C GLY A 126 -7.74 10.02 -18.12
N SER A 127 -7.39 11.16 -17.52
CA SER A 127 -6.22 11.97 -17.86
C SER A 127 -5.02 11.78 -16.91
N VAL A 128 -5.19 11.00 -15.85
CA VAL A 128 -4.18 10.78 -14.80
C VAL A 128 -3.89 9.29 -14.68
N LYS A 129 -2.66 8.90 -14.98
CA LYS A 129 -2.23 7.51 -14.77
C LYS A 129 -2.08 7.23 -13.28
N THR A 130 -2.67 6.15 -12.81
CA THR A 130 -2.52 5.66 -11.43
C THR A 130 -1.96 4.25 -11.45
N TYR A 131 -0.88 4.04 -10.70
CA TYR A 131 -0.20 2.75 -10.58
C TYR A 131 -0.30 2.22 -9.15
N LEU A 132 -0.29 0.90 -9.00
CA LEU A 132 -0.28 0.19 -7.73
C LEU A 132 1.00 0.47 -6.94
N GLY A 133 2.13 0.72 -7.62
CA GLY A 133 3.34 1.19 -6.96
C GLY A 133 4.57 1.23 -7.85
N ARG A 134 5.71 1.62 -7.25
CA ARG A 134 7.03 1.65 -7.90
C ARG A 134 8.17 1.32 -6.92
N PRO A 135 9.24 0.64 -7.36
CA PRO A 135 10.22 0.05 -6.45
C PRO A 135 11.23 1.10 -5.97
N TRP A 136 10.96 1.73 -4.82
CA TRP A 136 11.89 2.72 -4.25
C TRP A 136 13.28 2.12 -3.97
N GLN A 137 13.33 0.83 -3.62
CA GLN A 137 14.58 0.12 -3.35
C GLN A 137 14.67 -1.23 -4.06
N LYS A 138 15.89 -1.78 -4.14
CA LYS A 138 16.27 -2.91 -5.00
C LYS A 138 15.42 -4.16 -4.79
N TYR A 139 14.98 -4.45 -3.57
CA TYR A 139 14.21 -5.65 -3.24
C TYR A 139 12.76 -5.34 -2.85
N SER A 140 12.23 -4.23 -3.39
CA SER A 140 10.88 -3.74 -3.10
C SER A 140 9.85 -4.87 -3.10
N ARG A 141 9.02 -4.95 -2.06
CA ARG A 141 8.03 -6.02 -1.89
C ARG A 141 6.66 -5.48 -1.54
N THR A 142 5.72 -5.63 -2.46
CA THR A 142 4.32 -5.25 -2.28
C THR A 142 3.40 -6.37 -2.75
N VAL A 143 2.37 -6.69 -1.98
CA VAL A 143 1.33 -7.64 -2.40
C VAL A 143 -0.04 -7.01 -2.24
N ILE A 144 -0.86 -7.09 -3.28
CA ILE A 144 -2.25 -6.62 -3.28
C ILE A 144 -3.14 -7.83 -3.52
N MET A 145 -3.92 -8.20 -2.51
CA MET A 145 -4.71 -9.43 -2.53
C MET A 145 -6.12 -9.24 -2.05
N MET A 146 -7.04 -9.99 -2.68
CA MET A 146 -8.48 -10.02 -2.36
C MET A 146 -9.08 -8.61 -2.28
N SER A 147 -8.57 -7.69 -3.10
CA SER A 147 -8.90 -6.27 -3.06
C SER A 147 -9.70 -5.87 -4.30
N SER A 148 -10.56 -4.87 -4.16
CA SER A 148 -11.29 -4.27 -5.28
C SER A 148 -10.48 -3.13 -5.90
N LEU A 149 -10.18 -3.24 -7.18
CA LEU A 149 -9.41 -2.27 -7.97
C LEU A 149 -10.32 -1.62 -9.01
N ASP A 150 -10.60 -0.32 -8.85
CA ASP A 150 -11.41 0.43 -9.81
C ASP A 150 -10.62 0.71 -11.11
N GLY A 151 -11.31 1.15 -12.16
CA GLY A 151 -10.74 1.33 -13.51
C GLY A 151 -9.72 2.46 -13.66
N LEU A 152 -9.35 3.17 -12.58
CA LEU A 152 -8.28 4.17 -12.60
C LEU A 152 -6.88 3.54 -12.70
N ILE A 153 -6.75 2.26 -12.33
CA ILE A 153 -5.46 1.56 -12.34
C ILE A 153 -5.05 1.34 -13.80
N ASP A 154 -3.88 1.88 -14.17
CA ASP A 154 -3.30 1.69 -15.50
C ASP A 154 -3.13 0.19 -15.78
N PRO A 155 -3.44 -0.32 -16.99
CA PRO A 155 -3.31 -1.74 -17.30
C PRO A 155 -1.93 -2.35 -17.00
N GLN A 156 -0.86 -1.55 -17.10
CA GLN A 156 0.49 -1.98 -16.72
C GLN A 156 0.61 -2.32 -15.22
N GLY A 157 -0.23 -1.72 -14.38
CA GLY A 157 -0.33 -1.94 -12.93
C GLY A 157 0.80 -1.27 -12.15
N TRP A 158 2.05 -1.46 -12.56
CA TRP A 158 3.24 -1.06 -11.83
C TRP A 158 4.13 -0.15 -12.67
N LEU A 159 4.78 0.82 -12.02
CA LEU A 159 5.63 1.82 -12.69
C LEU A 159 7.12 1.56 -12.37
N PRO A 160 8.03 1.58 -13.37
CA PRO A 160 9.46 1.51 -13.09
C PRO A 160 9.91 2.67 -12.20
N TRP A 161 10.89 2.45 -11.32
CA TRP A 161 11.53 3.54 -10.60
C TRP A 161 12.45 4.35 -11.53
N SER A 162 13.36 3.66 -12.22
CA SER A 162 14.24 4.21 -13.25
C SER A 162 14.82 3.07 -14.09
N GLY A 163 14.62 3.11 -15.41
CA GLY A 163 15.12 2.08 -16.33
C GLY A 163 14.75 0.66 -15.89
N SER A 164 15.75 -0.23 -15.83
CA SER A 164 15.61 -1.63 -15.38
C SER A 164 15.89 -1.83 -13.89
N PHE A 165 16.04 -0.76 -13.10
CA PHE A 165 16.32 -0.87 -11.67
C PHE A 165 15.25 -1.72 -10.94
N ALA A 166 15.70 -2.64 -10.11
CA ALA A 166 14.90 -3.54 -9.27
C ALA A 166 13.95 -4.52 -10.00
N LEU A 167 13.73 -4.39 -11.31
CA LEU A 167 12.67 -5.15 -12.02
C LEU A 167 12.84 -6.69 -11.93
N SER A 168 14.08 -7.16 -11.77
CA SER A 168 14.40 -8.59 -11.60
C SER A 168 14.51 -9.05 -10.15
N THR A 169 14.53 -8.14 -9.17
CA THR A 169 14.79 -8.43 -7.75
C THR A 169 13.66 -8.04 -6.81
N LEU A 170 12.74 -7.18 -7.25
CA LEU A 170 11.50 -6.86 -6.56
C LEU A 170 10.56 -8.08 -6.48
N TYR A 171 9.56 -8.02 -5.59
CA TYR A 171 8.45 -8.97 -5.56
C TYR A 171 7.13 -8.19 -5.50
N TYR A 172 6.45 -8.08 -6.64
CA TYR A 172 5.13 -7.47 -6.76
C TYR A 172 4.10 -8.54 -7.08
N GLY A 173 3.18 -8.77 -6.14
CA GLY A 173 2.19 -9.84 -6.21
C GLY A 173 0.76 -9.32 -6.30
N GLU A 174 -0.05 -9.93 -7.16
CA GLU A 174 -1.51 -9.75 -7.20
C GLU A 174 -2.21 -11.10 -7.02
N TYR A 175 -3.20 -11.18 -6.12
CA TYR A 175 -3.95 -12.41 -5.82
C TYR A 175 -5.44 -12.15 -5.68
N MET A 176 -6.28 -12.79 -6.50
CA MET A 176 -7.75 -12.73 -6.40
C MET A 176 -8.34 -11.32 -6.25
N ASN A 177 -7.76 -10.32 -6.92
CA ASN A 177 -8.32 -8.98 -6.98
C ASN A 177 -9.55 -8.95 -7.90
N THR A 178 -10.48 -8.04 -7.63
CA THR A 178 -11.73 -7.87 -8.41
C THR A 178 -11.89 -6.42 -8.86
N GLY A 179 -12.87 -6.14 -9.72
CA GLY A 179 -13.11 -4.79 -10.25
C GLY A 179 -12.43 -4.56 -11.60
N SER A 180 -12.79 -3.46 -12.27
CA SER A 180 -12.38 -3.18 -13.65
C SER A 180 -10.88 -2.94 -13.82
N GLY A 181 -10.16 -2.57 -12.76
CA GLY A 181 -8.70 -2.40 -12.76
C GLY A 181 -7.91 -3.67 -12.40
N ALA A 182 -8.59 -4.77 -12.07
CA ALA A 182 -7.94 -5.99 -11.57
C ALA A 182 -7.45 -6.95 -12.65
N SER A 183 -7.77 -6.73 -13.93
CA SER A 183 -7.27 -7.58 -15.01
C SER A 183 -5.75 -7.56 -15.05
N THR A 184 -5.14 -8.75 -15.04
CA THR A 184 -3.68 -8.90 -15.07
C THR A 184 -3.14 -9.10 -16.49
N SER A 185 -4.00 -9.19 -17.51
CA SER A 185 -3.59 -9.48 -18.91
C SER A 185 -2.71 -8.39 -19.54
N GLY A 186 -2.84 -7.15 -19.09
CA GLY A 186 -2.07 -5.99 -19.57
C GLY A 186 -0.88 -5.60 -18.69
N ARG A 187 -0.59 -6.40 -17.64
CA ARG A 187 0.44 -6.05 -16.65
C ARG A 187 1.84 -6.11 -17.25
N VAL A 188 2.76 -5.42 -16.58
CA VAL A 188 4.19 -5.48 -16.87
C VAL A 188 4.71 -6.92 -16.87
N LYS A 189 5.74 -7.19 -17.69
CA LYS A 189 6.38 -8.52 -17.82
C LYS A 189 7.69 -8.65 -17.03
N TRP A 190 7.80 -7.93 -15.91
CA TRP A 190 9.03 -7.94 -15.11
C TRP A 190 9.23 -9.29 -14.43
N PRO A 191 10.46 -9.82 -14.31
CA PRO A 191 10.69 -11.08 -13.60
C PRO A 191 10.22 -11.07 -12.15
N GLY A 192 10.26 -9.91 -11.48
CA GLY A 192 9.76 -9.73 -10.11
C GLY A 192 8.25 -9.51 -9.97
N TYR A 193 7.50 -9.44 -11.08
CA TYR A 193 6.04 -9.34 -11.04
C TYR A 193 5.40 -10.74 -11.10
N HIS A 194 4.39 -10.96 -10.26
CA HIS A 194 3.76 -12.26 -10.08
C HIS A 194 2.23 -12.14 -10.01
N VAL A 195 1.54 -12.83 -10.91
CA VAL A 195 0.14 -13.22 -10.69
C VAL A 195 0.17 -14.44 -9.77
N ILE A 196 -0.18 -14.25 -8.52
CA ILE A 196 -0.21 -15.34 -7.55
C ILE A 196 -1.48 -16.16 -7.83
N THR A 197 -1.34 -17.47 -8.00
CA THR A 197 -2.45 -18.39 -8.25
C THR A 197 -2.66 -19.38 -7.11
N SER A 198 -1.60 -19.68 -6.35
CA SER A 198 -1.66 -20.58 -5.21
C SER A 198 -2.12 -19.87 -3.94
N ALA A 199 -3.14 -20.42 -3.28
CA ALA A 199 -3.55 -19.99 -1.94
C ALA A 199 -2.43 -20.18 -0.90
N SER A 200 -1.56 -21.19 -1.05
CA SER A 200 -0.45 -21.40 -0.12
C SER A 200 0.61 -20.29 -0.20
N ASP A 201 0.83 -19.73 -1.39
CA ASP A 201 1.72 -18.59 -1.58
C ASP A 201 1.10 -17.31 -1.06
N ALA A 202 -0.19 -17.05 -1.36
CA ALA A 202 -0.91 -15.91 -0.84
C ALA A 202 -0.99 -15.90 0.69
N ARG A 203 -1.16 -17.08 1.33
CA ARG A 203 -1.20 -17.22 2.80
C ARG A 203 0.04 -16.67 3.51
N LYS A 204 1.21 -16.66 2.86
CA LYS A 204 2.46 -16.10 3.44
C LYS A 204 2.35 -14.61 3.76
N PHE A 205 1.43 -13.90 3.10
CA PHE A 205 1.23 -12.46 3.23
C PHE A 205 0.05 -12.08 4.14
N THR A 206 -0.63 -13.07 4.73
CA THR A 206 -1.75 -12.82 5.66
C THR A 206 -1.28 -12.26 7.00
N VAL A 207 -2.19 -11.70 7.79
CA VAL A 207 -1.87 -11.11 9.11
C VAL A 207 -1.21 -12.12 10.04
N GLY A 208 -1.69 -13.36 10.07
CA GLY A 208 -1.14 -14.42 10.89
C GLY A 208 0.31 -14.75 10.56
N ASN A 209 0.64 -14.90 9.27
CA ASN A 209 1.98 -15.30 8.85
C ASN A 209 2.96 -14.13 8.72
N PHE A 210 2.52 -13.00 8.17
CA PHE A 210 3.40 -11.88 7.85
C PHE A 210 3.70 -11.00 9.07
N LEU A 211 2.71 -10.79 9.95
CA LEU A 211 2.84 -9.94 11.15
C LEU A 211 3.04 -10.74 12.44
N ALA A 212 2.93 -12.07 12.40
CA ALA A 212 2.67 -12.87 13.58
C ALA A 212 1.45 -12.33 14.37
N GLY A 213 0.42 -11.84 13.66
CA GLY A 213 -0.64 -11.00 14.24
C GLY A 213 -1.39 -11.62 15.42
N ASN A 214 -1.52 -12.96 15.45
CA ASN A 214 -2.18 -13.70 16.52
C ASN A 214 -1.55 -13.48 17.90
N SER A 215 -0.27 -13.14 17.98
CA SER A 215 0.43 -12.99 19.26
C SER A 215 0.22 -11.63 19.92
N TRP A 216 -0.29 -10.63 19.20
CA TRP A 216 -0.32 -9.25 19.70
C TRP A 216 -1.58 -8.44 19.34
N ILE A 217 -2.20 -8.66 18.17
CA ILE A 217 -3.41 -7.93 17.77
C ILE A 217 -4.62 -8.23 18.69
N PRO A 218 -4.87 -9.48 19.16
CA PRO A 218 -6.03 -9.75 20.03
C PRO A 218 -6.08 -8.89 21.30
N ALA A 219 -4.92 -8.55 21.88
CA ALA A 219 -4.84 -7.72 23.08
C ALA A 219 -5.31 -6.26 22.86
N THR A 220 -5.38 -5.82 21.60
CA THR A 220 -5.83 -4.47 21.25
C THR A 220 -7.35 -4.33 21.14
N GLY A 221 -8.09 -5.45 21.10
CA GLY A 221 -9.54 -5.48 20.86
C GLY A 221 -9.97 -5.11 19.43
N VAL A 222 -9.02 -4.87 18.51
CA VAL A 222 -9.30 -4.53 17.11
C VAL A 222 -9.60 -5.80 16.30
N PRO A 223 -10.67 -5.82 15.48
CA PRO A 223 -10.99 -6.97 14.65
C PRO A 223 -9.96 -7.17 13.54
N PHE A 224 -9.63 -8.42 13.23
CA PHE A 224 -8.74 -8.76 12.13
C PHE A 224 -9.03 -10.14 11.57
N LEU A 225 -8.76 -10.33 10.28
CA LEU A 225 -8.73 -11.64 9.64
C LEU A 225 -7.30 -12.16 9.67
N VAL A 226 -7.12 -13.34 10.28
CA VAL A 226 -5.82 -13.99 10.44
C VAL A 226 -5.26 -14.50 9.11
N GLY A 227 -6.12 -15.13 8.30
CA GLY A 227 -5.77 -15.84 7.06
C GLY A 227 -6.32 -15.15 5.81
N LEU A 228 -6.49 -15.93 4.73
CA LEU A 228 -7.20 -15.52 3.50
C LEU A 228 -8.72 -15.52 3.74
#